data_AF-A0A382XVC1-F1
#
_entry.id   AF-A0A382XVC1-F1
#
_cell.length_a   1.000
_cell.length_b   1.000
_cell.length_c   1.000
_cell.angle_alpha   90.00
_cell.angle_beta   90.00
_cell.angle_gamma   90.00
#
_symmetry.space_group_name_H-M   'P 1'
#
loop_
_entity.id
_entity.type
_entity.pdbx_description
1 polymer ?
#
loop_
_entity_poly.entity_id
_entity_poly.type
_entity_poly.pdbx_seq_one_letter_code
_entity_poly.pdbx_strand_id
1 'polypeptide(L)'
;MFSSPNEKPTIDNQFEATVCWMSDKTSLTAGSMLRIKHTTHTARALIVSVDFKIAVNDLSGRLVGDELAINEIGQVTMKTTESLIFDRYDENRATGSFILIDVSTNETVGAGMIGRPACFSAF
;
A
#
# COMPACT_ATOMS: atom_id res chain seq x y z
N MET A 1 -11.91 17.70 -6.67
CA MET A 1 -11.87 17.15 -5.30
C MET A 1 -12.56 18.16 -4.40
N PHE A 2 -13.70 17.81 -3.81
CA PHE A 2 -14.43 18.67 -2.88
C PHE A 2 -14.40 17.97 -1.53
N SER A 3 -13.64 18.52 -0.57
CA SER A 3 -13.61 18.03 0.80
C SER A 3 -14.51 18.88 1.69
N SER A 4 -15.10 18.26 2.71
CA SER A 4 -15.74 18.97 3.81
C SER A 4 -14.70 19.82 4.56
N PRO A 5 -15.03 21.02 5.05
CA PRO A 5 -14.06 21.96 5.62
C PRO A 5 -13.30 21.46 6.87
N ASN A 6 -13.67 20.29 7.41
CA ASN A 6 -13.07 19.70 8.62
C ASN A 6 -12.30 18.39 8.37
N GLU A 7 -12.32 17.85 7.15
CA GLU A 7 -11.51 16.69 6.73
C GLU A 7 -10.36 17.22 5.88
N LYS A 8 -9.19 17.37 6.51
CA LYS A 8 -7.98 17.74 5.79
C LYS A 8 -7.41 16.46 5.18
N PRO A 9 -7.43 16.28 3.85
CA PRO A 9 -6.78 15.14 3.25
C PRO A 9 -5.28 15.20 3.59
N THR A 10 -4.70 14.05 3.88
CA THR A 10 -3.27 13.98 4.19
C THR A 10 -2.50 14.11 2.89
N ILE A 11 -1.59 15.08 2.84
CA ILE A 11 -0.71 15.30 1.70
C ILE A 11 0.68 14.86 2.14
N ASP A 12 1.05 13.64 1.77
CA ASP A 12 2.36 13.09 2.07
C ASP A 12 2.90 12.32 0.86
N ASN A 13 4.21 12.23 0.74
CA ASN A 13 4.88 11.37 -0.23
C ASN A 13 5.39 10.08 0.39
N GLN A 14 5.40 9.97 1.73
CA GLN A 14 5.75 8.75 2.43
C GLN A 14 4.57 8.31 3.30
N PHE A 15 4.16 7.05 3.14
CA PHE A 15 3.03 6.52 3.90
C PHE A 15 3.16 5.02 4.10
N GLU A 16 2.54 4.57 5.18
CA GLU A 16 2.35 3.16 5.48
C GLU A 16 1.12 2.66 4.74
N ALA A 17 1.21 1.47 4.14
CA ALA A 17 0.11 0.83 3.45
C ALA A 17 0.08 -0.67 3.68
N THR A 18 -1.12 -1.23 3.69
CA THR A 18 -1.31 -2.67 3.65
C THR A 18 -1.41 -3.10 2.19
N VAL A 19 -0.50 -3.98 1.74
CA VAL A 19 -0.44 -4.44 0.35
C VAL A 19 -0.71 -5.94 0.30
N CYS A 20 -1.58 -6.34 -0.62
CA CYS A 20 -1.77 -7.70 -1.06
C CYS A 20 -1.02 -7.89 -2.38
N TRP A 21 -0.06 -8.80 -2.37
CA TRP A 21 0.76 -9.09 -3.53
C TRP A 21 0.13 -10.18 -4.39
N MET A 22 0.10 -9.98 -5.71
CA MET A 22 -0.65 -10.82 -6.66
C MET A 22 0.24 -11.44 -7.74
N SER A 23 1.50 -11.03 -7.85
CA SER A 23 2.44 -11.55 -8.85
C SER A 23 3.16 -12.80 -8.35
N ASP A 24 3.13 -13.89 -9.12
CA ASP A 24 3.95 -15.10 -8.92
C ASP A 24 5.35 -14.97 -9.51
N LYS A 25 5.56 -14.06 -10.46
CA LYS A 25 6.84 -13.87 -11.18
C LYS A 25 7.88 -13.09 -10.37
N THR A 26 7.42 -12.32 -9.39
CA THR A 26 8.24 -11.34 -8.65
C THR A 26 7.79 -11.33 -7.20
N SER A 27 8.69 -11.08 -6.25
CA SER A 27 8.34 -10.76 -4.87
C SER A 27 8.46 -9.25 -4.62
N LEU A 28 7.63 -8.72 -3.72
CA LEU A 28 7.75 -7.34 -3.28
C LEU A 28 8.83 -7.24 -2.20
N THR A 29 9.92 -6.54 -2.47
CA THR A 29 11.03 -6.34 -1.52
C THR A 29 11.33 -4.86 -1.32
N ALA A 30 12.03 -4.53 -0.23
CA ALA A 30 12.59 -3.19 -0.05
C ALA A 30 13.48 -2.81 -1.24
N GLY A 31 13.32 -1.59 -1.77
CA GLY A 31 13.98 -1.12 -2.98
C GLY A 31 13.21 -1.36 -4.28
N SER A 32 12.12 -2.13 -4.26
CA SER A 32 11.27 -2.35 -5.44
C SER A 32 10.66 -1.03 -5.92
N MET A 33 10.78 -0.77 -7.22
CA MET A 33 10.21 0.43 -7.84
C MET A 33 9.02 0.05 -8.71
N LEU A 34 7.84 0.54 -8.31
CA LEU A 34 6.56 0.22 -8.94
C LEU A 34 5.83 1.50 -9.33
N ARG A 35 4.82 1.37 -10.17
CA ARG A 35 3.88 2.45 -10.45
C ARG A 35 2.65 2.29 -9.57
N ILE A 36 2.40 3.29 -8.72
CA ILE A 36 1.18 3.36 -7.94
C ILE A 36 0.11 4.08 -8.76
N LYS A 37 -1.07 3.49 -8.87
CA LYS A 37 -2.26 4.15 -9.41
C LYS A 37 -3.26 4.31 -8.28
N HIS A 38 -3.53 5.57 -7.94
CA HIS A 38 -4.46 5.97 -6.91
C HIS A 38 -5.51 6.88 -7.53
N THR A 39 -6.77 6.42 -7.57
CA THR A 39 -7.88 7.14 -8.22
C THR A 39 -7.53 7.58 -9.66
N THR A 40 -7.37 8.89 -9.92
CA THR A 40 -6.99 9.47 -11.22
C THR A 40 -5.49 9.77 -11.34
N HIS A 41 -4.72 9.54 -10.27
CA HIS A 41 -3.30 9.87 -10.20
C HIS A 41 -2.44 8.62 -10.38
N THR A 42 -1.34 8.76 -11.11
CA THR A 42 -0.33 7.70 -11.23
C THR A 42 1.03 8.28 -10.93
N ALA A 43 1.74 7.69 -9.98
CA ALA A 43 3.08 8.10 -9.60
C ALA A 43 4.02 6.89 -9.53
N ARG A 44 5.32 7.12 -9.42
CA ARG A 44 6.26 6.05 -9.07
C ARG A 44 6.30 5.92 -7.55
N ALA A 45 6.28 4.69 -7.07
CA ALA A 45 6.42 4.33 -5.67
C ALA A 45 7.65 3.44 -5.50
N LEU A 46 8.50 3.80 -4.56
CA LEU A 46 9.60 3.01 -4.04
C LEU A 46 9.15 2.34 -2.75
N ILE A 47 9.33 1.03 -2.65
CA ILE A 47 9.15 0.33 -1.38
C ILE A 47 10.37 0.63 -0.50
N VAL A 48 10.14 1.27 0.65
CA VAL A 48 11.19 1.60 1.61
C VAL A 48 11.48 0.39 2.49
N SER A 49 10.42 -0.24 3.01
CA SER A 49 10.50 -1.43 3.85
C SER A 49 9.24 -2.28 3.72
N VAL A 50 9.40 -3.57 3.97
CA VAL A 50 8.29 -4.48 4.29
C VAL A 50 8.40 -4.72 5.80
N ASP A 51 7.42 -4.24 6.56
CA ASP A 51 7.51 -4.18 8.02
C ASP A 51 7.13 -5.52 8.65
N PHE A 52 6.05 -6.13 8.18
CA PHE A 52 5.61 -7.47 8.58
C PHE A 52 4.61 -8.03 7.59
N LYS A 53 4.53 -9.36 7.51
CA LYS A 53 3.46 -10.06 6.80
C LYS A 53 2.29 -10.32 7.73
N ILE A 54 1.10 -10.36 7.16
CA ILE A 54 -0.15 -10.67 7.83
C ILE A 54 -0.52 -12.11 7.42
N ALA A 55 -0.61 -13.00 8.40
CA ALA A 55 -1.02 -14.38 8.17
C ALA A 55 -2.50 -14.44 7.77
N VAL A 56 -2.78 -14.59 6.48
CA VAL A 56 -4.14 -14.62 5.92
C VAL A 56 -4.95 -15.81 6.45
N ASN A 57 -4.28 -16.95 6.70
CA ASN A 57 -4.94 -18.20 7.09
C ASN A 57 -5.24 -18.33 8.59
N ASP A 58 -4.46 -17.68 9.46
CA ASP A 58 -4.53 -17.98 10.89
C ASP A 58 -5.01 -16.81 11.77
N LEU A 59 -5.19 -15.59 11.23
CA LEU A 59 -5.44 -14.37 12.04
C LEU A 59 -4.47 -14.20 13.24
N SER A 60 -3.39 -14.98 13.29
CA SER A 60 -2.57 -15.24 14.48
C SER A 60 -1.46 -14.21 14.70
N GLY A 61 -1.35 -13.23 13.80
CA GLY A 61 -0.58 -12.02 14.04
C GLY A 61 0.41 -11.67 12.94
N ARG A 62 1.45 -10.94 13.36
CA ARG A 62 2.52 -10.40 12.52
C ARG A 62 3.59 -11.47 12.30
N LEU A 63 3.85 -11.80 11.04
CA LEU A 63 5.00 -12.59 10.65
C LEU A 63 6.14 -11.64 10.30
N VAL A 64 7.34 -11.91 10.80
CA VAL A 64 8.54 -11.18 10.37
C VAL A 64 8.86 -11.64 8.95
N GLY A 65 9.06 -10.68 8.05
CA GLY A 65 9.44 -10.96 6.68
C GLY A 65 9.73 -9.70 5.92
N ASP A 66 10.84 -9.72 5.19
CA ASP A 66 11.35 -8.56 4.45
C ASP A 66 10.87 -8.56 2.98
N GLU A 67 9.96 -9.48 2.63
CA GLU A 67 9.40 -9.64 1.29
C GLU A 67 7.94 -10.11 1.30
N LEU A 68 7.17 -9.82 0.24
CA LEU A 68 5.85 -10.42 -0.02
C LEU A 68 5.86 -11.28 -1.29
N ALA A 69 5.51 -12.54 -1.14
CA ALA A 69 5.28 -13.49 -2.23
C ALA A 69 3.81 -13.48 -2.69
N ILE A 70 3.49 -14.25 -3.73
CA ILE A 70 2.12 -14.31 -4.28
C ILE A 70 1.10 -14.65 -3.19
N ASN A 71 -0.02 -13.91 -3.20
CA ASN A 71 -1.12 -14.01 -2.25
C ASN A 71 -0.74 -13.70 -0.79
N GLU A 72 0.46 -13.17 -0.54
CA GLU A 72 0.81 -12.66 0.78
C GLU A 72 0.32 -11.22 0.94
N ILE A 73 -0.13 -10.91 2.16
CA ILE A 73 -0.52 -9.56 2.56
C ILE A 73 0.51 -9.09 3.58
N GLY A 74 0.93 -7.84 3.51
CA GLY A 74 1.85 -7.27 4.49
C GLY A 74 1.70 -5.77 4.65
N GLN A 75 2.23 -5.28 5.76
CA GLN A 75 2.44 -3.87 6.00
C GLN A 75 3.74 -3.45 5.31
N VAL A 76 3.65 -2.41 4.49
CA VAL A 76 4.81 -1.84 3.81
C VAL A 76 4.86 -0.35 4.05
N THR A 77 6.08 0.19 4.06
CA THR A 77 6.31 1.63 3.97
C THR A 77 6.71 1.96 2.56
N MET A 78 5.99 2.88 1.93
CA MET A 78 6.25 3.29 0.56
C MET A 78 6.55 4.77 0.49
N LYS A 79 7.41 5.14 -0.45
CA LYS A 79 7.73 6.51 -0.78
C LYS A 79 7.43 6.77 -2.25
N THR A 80 6.64 7.78 -2.52
CA THR A 80 6.22 8.17 -3.85
C THR A 80 7.04 9.37 -4.34
N THR A 81 7.19 9.48 -5.66
CA THR A 81 7.93 10.60 -6.27
C THR A 81 7.18 11.92 -6.18
N GLU A 82 5.85 11.85 -6.06
CA GLU A 82 4.95 13.00 -5.99
C GLU A 82 4.06 12.81 -4.76
N SER A 83 3.82 13.88 -4.01
CA SER A 83 2.91 13.82 -2.87
C SER A 83 1.54 13.35 -3.32
N LEU A 84 1.04 12.29 -2.68
CA LEU A 84 -0.31 11.81 -2.91
C LEU A 84 -1.24 12.51 -1.93
N ILE A 85 -2.42 12.87 -2.43
CA ILE A 85 -3.52 13.34 -1.60
C ILE A 85 -4.34 12.10 -1.27
N PHE A 86 -4.23 11.64 -0.04
CA PHE A 86 -4.91 10.43 0.42
C PHE A 86 -5.62 10.65 1.75
N ASP A 87 -6.68 9.87 1.93
CA ASP A 87 -7.36 9.71 3.20
C ASP A 87 -7.05 8.31 3.73
N ARG A 88 -7.18 8.08 5.04
CA ARG A 88 -7.06 6.71 5.56
C ARG A 88 -8.20 5.89 4.96
N TYR A 89 -7.94 4.62 4.64
CA TYR A 89 -8.97 3.74 4.08
C TYR A 89 -10.24 3.66 4.95
N ASP A 90 -10.08 3.76 6.27
CA ASP A 90 -11.19 3.76 7.23
C ASP A 90 -12.06 5.03 7.16
N GLU A 91 -11.51 6.16 6.67
CA GLU A 91 -12.21 7.44 6.52
C GLU A 91 -12.88 7.54 5.15
N ASN A 92 -12.17 7.17 4.08
CA ASN A 92 -12.70 7.19 2.73
C ASN A 92 -12.14 6.06 1.86
N ARG A 93 -12.98 5.06 1.58
CA ARG A 93 -12.60 3.87 0.80
C ARG A 93 -12.18 4.19 -0.63
N ALA A 94 -12.71 5.26 -1.22
CA ALA A 94 -12.40 5.64 -2.59
C ALA A 94 -10.97 6.21 -2.71
N THR A 95 -10.55 7.03 -1.74
CA THR A 95 -9.23 7.68 -1.69
C THR A 95 -8.24 6.96 -0.76
N GLY A 96 -8.62 5.85 -0.16
CA GLY A 96 -7.73 5.01 0.64
C GLY A 96 -7.24 3.74 -0.07
N SER A 97 -7.63 3.50 -1.33
CA SER A 97 -7.22 2.31 -2.09
C SER A 97 -6.31 2.66 -3.27
N PHE A 98 -5.38 1.77 -3.60
CA PHE A 98 -4.51 1.90 -4.76
C PHE A 98 -4.17 0.54 -5.35
N ILE A 99 -3.66 0.56 -6.58
CA ILE A 99 -3.05 -0.61 -7.21
C ILE A 99 -1.58 -0.35 -7.52
N LEU A 100 -0.80 -1.42 -7.47
CA LEU A 100 0.60 -1.45 -7.85
C LEU A 100 0.73 -2.11 -9.21
N ILE A 101 1.42 -1.43 -10.11
CA ILE A 101 1.62 -1.83 -11.50
C ILE A 101 3.13 -1.91 -11.74
N ASP A 102 3.58 -3.00 -12.33
CA ASP A 102 4.97 -3.17 -12.71
C ASP A 102 5.33 -2.19 -13.85
N VAL A 103 6.47 -1.51 -13.73
CA VAL A 103 6.89 -0.49 -14.71
C VAL A 103 7.44 -1.08 -16.00
N SER A 104 7.87 -2.35 -15.98
CA SER A 104 8.44 -3.07 -17.12
C SER A 104 7.38 -3.83 -17.91
N THR A 105 6.44 -4.51 -17.24
CA THR A 105 5.41 -5.33 -17.89
C THR A 105 4.05 -4.65 -18.00
N ASN A 106 3.81 -3.56 -17.25
CA ASN A 106 2.49 -2.95 -17.06
C ASN A 106 1.43 -3.89 -16.46
N GLU A 107 1.84 -5.05 -15.91
CA GLU A 107 0.94 -5.96 -15.20
C GLU A 107 0.60 -5.39 -13.82
N THR A 108 -0.63 -5.64 -13.36
CA THR A 108 -1.02 -5.30 -11.98
C THR A 108 -0.43 -6.37 -11.06
N VAL A 109 0.53 -5.98 -10.23
CA VAL A 109 1.30 -6.90 -9.38
C VAL A 109 0.82 -6.91 -7.93
N GLY A 110 0.00 -5.94 -7.54
CA GLY A 110 -0.60 -5.91 -6.22
C GLY A 110 -1.70 -4.87 -6.08
N ALA A 111 -2.45 -4.98 -5.00
CA ALA A 111 -3.43 -3.99 -4.57
C ALA A 111 -3.14 -3.61 -3.12
N GLY A 112 -3.42 -2.37 -2.74
CA GLY A 112 -3.16 -1.91 -1.40
C GLY A 112 -4.14 -0.88 -0.89
N MET A 113 -4.13 -0.75 0.43
CA MET A 113 -4.93 0.21 1.19
C MET A 113 -3.98 1.08 1.99
N ILE A 114 -4.19 2.39 1.95
CA ILE A 114 -3.40 3.36 2.70
C ILE A 114 -3.80 3.31 4.17
N GLY A 115 -2.79 3.19 5.02
CA GLY A 115 -2.94 3.02 6.46
C GLY A 115 -2.61 1.60 6.94
N ARG A 116 -2.71 1.45 8.26
CA ARG A 116 -2.62 0.16 8.94
C ARG A 116 -3.98 -0.54 8.86
N PRO A 117 -4.02 -1.88 8.88
CA PRO A 117 -5.29 -2.59 8.95
C PRO A 117 -6.01 -2.21 10.25
N ALA A 118 -7.33 -1.98 10.19
CA ALA A 118 -8.14 -1.61 11.35
C ALA A 118 -7.99 -2.59 12.53
N CYS A 119 -7.75 -3.88 12.24
CA CYS A 119 -7.46 -4.92 13.24
C CYS A 119 -6.22 -4.60 14.12
N PHE A 120 -5.31 -3.74 13.66
CA PHE A 120 -4.07 -3.38 14.36
C PHE A 120 -4.05 -1.91 14.84
N SER A 121 -5.17 -1.18 14.76
CA SER A 121 -5.27 0.23 15.20
C SER A 121 -5.47 0.40 16.72
N ALA A 122 -5.49 -0.69 17.50
CA ALA A 122 -5.85 -0.68 18.93
C ALA A 122 -4.66 -0.72 19.91
N PHE A 123 -3.46 -0.30 19.51
CA PHE A 123 -2.31 -0.18 20.41
C PHE A 123 -1.65 1.19 20.32
#